data_AF-A0A813JKL9-F1
#
_entry.id   AF-A0A813JKL9-F1
#
_cell.length_a   1.000
_cell.length_b   1.000
_cell.length_c   1.000
_cell.angle_alpha   90.00
_cell.angle_beta   90.00
_cell.angle_gamma   90.00
#
_symmetry.space_group_name_H-M   'P 1'
#
loop_
_entity.id
_entity.type
_entity.pdbx_description
1 polymer ?
#
loop_
_entity_poly.entity_id
_entity_poly.type
_entity_poly.pdbx_seq_one_letter_code
_entity_poly.pdbx_strand_id
1 'polypeptide(L)'
;DIFVKNFWSVFKAVLPKDTIIKDFKKCDFTPIAEHRDRERFKRNNRSREEKEKERLDNAKQSDWYNYAIVNNIREKLGNFRLEPPQLFRGRGEHPKQGMLKKRTFPESVGINISELACVPRLNGMPGHAWKDIVHENSVQWIANFQDGLLEETKY
;
A
#
# COMPACT_ATOMS: atom_id res chain seq x y z
N ASP A 1 14.10 17.37 12.06
CA ASP A 1 15.32 16.51 11.99
C ASP A 1 15.07 15.02 11.94
N ILE A 2 14.22 14.45 12.81
CA ILE A 2 13.96 12.99 12.87
C ILE A 2 13.57 12.43 11.49
N PHE A 3 12.65 13.10 10.78
CA PHE A 3 12.19 12.65 9.46
C PHE A 3 13.33 12.54 8.44
N VAL A 4 14.13 13.60 8.28
CA VAL A 4 15.23 13.64 7.31
C VAL A 4 16.31 12.63 7.68
N LYS A 5 16.62 12.50 8.98
CA LYS A 5 17.59 11.51 9.47
C LYS A 5 17.16 10.08 9.11
N ASN A 6 15.90 9.74 9.40
CA ASN A 6 15.36 8.41 9.11
C ASN A 6 15.24 8.16 7.61
N PHE A 7 14.75 9.14 6.85
CA PHE A 7 14.70 9.07 5.40
C PHE A 7 16.08 8.80 4.82
N TRP A 8 17.09 9.56 5.23
CA TRP A 8 18.45 9.40 4.73
C TRP A 8 19.04 8.02 5.05
N SER A 9 18.72 7.47 6.22
CA SER A 9 19.11 6.11 6.59
C SER A 9 18.52 5.07 5.64
N VAL A 10 17.20 5.10 5.43
CA VAL A 10 16.53 4.11 4.56
C VAL A 10 16.86 4.33 3.09
N PHE A 11 17.05 5.57 2.66
CA PHE A 11 17.41 5.91 1.29
C PHE A 11 18.81 5.41 0.95
N LYS A 12 19.81 5.64 1.81
CA LYS A 12 21.15 5.07 1.61
C LYS A 12 21.16 3.55 1.53
N ALA A 13 20.32 2.87 2.31
CA ALA A 13 20.26 1.42 2.33
C ALA A 13 19.77 0.81 1.00
N VAL A 14 19.02 1.56 0.19
CA VAL A 14 18.55 1.11 -1.14
C VAL A 14 19.46 1.55 -2.29
N LEU A 15 20.40 2.47 -2.04
CA LEU A 15 21.35 2.88 -3.07
C LEU A 15 22.41 1.79 -3.32
N PRO A 16 22.96 1.70 -4.55
CA PRO A 16 24.10 0.85 -4.84
C PRO A 16 25.29 1.16 -3.92
N LYS A 17 26.07 0.14 -3.55
CA LYS A 17 27.18 0.27 -2.59
C LYS A 17 28.23 1.29 -3.05
N ASP A 18 28.46 1.37 -4.35
CA ASP A 18 29.40 2.24 -5.07
C ASP A 18 28.83 3.63 -5.40
N THR A 19 27.64 3.98 -4.89
CA THR A 19 27.02 5.28 -5.17
C THR A 19 27.87 6.48 -4.72
N ILE A 20 27.88 7.54 -5.52
CA ILE A 20 28.49 8.84 -5.20
C ILE A 20 27.67 9.65 -4.18
N ILE A 21 26.42 9.26 -3.92
CA ILE A 21 25.50 10.01 -3.07
C ILE A 21 25.81 9.70 -1.60
N LYS A 22 26.66 10.54 -0.99
CA LYS A 22 27.12 10.37 0.41
C LYS A 22 26.58 11.40 1.41
N ASP A 23 26.04 12.51 0.91
CA ASP A 23 25.52 13.61 1.75
C ASP A 23 24.14 14.06 1.27
N PHE A 24 23.17 13.98 2.17
CA PHE A 24 21.80 14.42 1.90
C PHE A 24 21.73 15.91 1.54
N LYS A 25 22.56 16.77 2.16
CA LYS A 25 22.52 18.22 1.92
C LYS A 25 22.97 18.59 0.51
N LYS A 26 23.67 17.68 -0.18
CA LYS A 26 24.11 17.84 -1.58
C LYS A 26 23.10 17.27 -2.58
N CYS A 27 22.01 16.65 -2.11
CA CYS A 27 20.99 16.10 -2.97
C CYS A 27 19.96 17.19 -3.31
N ASP A 28 19.85 17.53 -4.60
CA ASP A 28 18.79 18.39 -5.08
C ASP A 28 17.62 17.56 -5.62
N PHE A 29 16.49 17.62 -4.91
CA PHE A 29 15.25 16.94 -5.29
C PHE A 29 14.26 17.87 -6.02
N THR A 30 14.63 19.12 -6.29
CA THR A 30 13.76 20.11 -6.97
C THR A 30 13.23 19.61 -8.31
N PRO A 31 14.04 19.00 -9.21
CA PRO A 31 13.52 18.50 -10.49
C PRO A 31 12.44 17.43 -10.34
N ILE A 32 12.54 16.58 -9.31
CA ILE A 32 11.53 15.55 -9.01
C ILE A 32 10.25 16.19 -8.47
N ALA A 33 10.38 17.19 -7.58
CA ALA A 33 9.25 17.92 -7.05
C ALA A 33 8.47 18.67 -8.15
N GLU A 34 9.19 19.34 -9.05
CA GLU A 34 8.58 20.05 -10.18
C GLU A 34 7.88 19.09 -11.15
N HIS A 35 8.49 17.94 -11.46
CA HIS A 35 7.84 16.92 -12.28
C HIS A 35 6.53 16.44 -11.64
N ARG A 36 6.57 16.10 -10.34
CA ARG A 36 5.37 15.68 -9.58
C ARG A 36 4.27 16.75 -9.64
N ASP A 37 4.62 18.02 -9.50
CA ASP A 37 3.66 19.11 -9.50
C ASP A 37 3.07 19.36 -10.89
N ARG A 38 3.87 19.22 -11.96
CA ARG A 38 3.38 19.23 -13.35
C ARG A 38 2.40 18.08 -13.62
N GLU A 39 2.71 16.86 -13.19
CA GLU A 39 1.81 15.71 -13.36
C GLU A 39 0.51 15.86 -12.55
N ARG A 40 0.60 16.40 -11.33
CA ARG A 40 -0.58 16.76 -10.53
C ARG A 40 -1.44 17.81 -11.25
N PHE A 41 -0.83 18.84 -11.83
CA PHE A 41 -1.53 19.86 -12.59
C PHE A 41 -2.23 19.27 -13.82
N LYS A 42 -1.53 18.46 -14.63
CA LYS A 42 -2.14 17.76 -15.78
C LYS A 42 -3.35 16.93 -15.35
N ARG A 43 -3.20 16.10 -14.31
CA ARG A 43 -4.27 15.24 -13.78
C ARG A 43 -5.50 16.04 -13.34
N ASN A 44 -5.28 17.18 -12.69
CA ASN A 44 -6.36 18.03 -12.19
C ASN A 44 -7.07 18.80 -13.31
N ASN A 45 -6.37 19.13 -14.40
CA ASN A 45 -6.93 19.85 -15.55
C ASN A 45 -7.55 18.95 -16.64
N ARG A 46 -7.59 17.63 -16.43
CA ARG A 46 -8.32 16.71 -17.31
C ARG A 46 -9.79 17.07 -17.43
N SER A 47 -10.38 16.72 -18.56
CA SER A 47 -11.78 16.99 -18.86
C SER A 47 -12.70 16.24 -17.88
N ARG A 48 -13.95 16.69 -17.77
CA ARG A 48 -14.95 15.97 -16.97
C ARG A 48 -15.19 14.56 -17.51
N GLU A 49 -15.21 14.41 -18.84
CA GLU A 49 -15.42 13.14 -19.52
C GLU A 49 -14.29 12.15 -19.25
N GLU A 50 -13.02 12.59 -19.30
CA GLU A 50 -11.86 11.75 -18.99
C GLU A 50 -11.87 11.27 -17.54
N LYS A 51 -12.18 12.18 -16.60
CA LYS A 51 -12.29 11.85 -15.18
C LYS A 51 -13.43 10.87 -14.92
N GLU A 52 -14.55 11.04 -15.61
CA GLU A 52 -15.71 10.17 -15.48
C GLU A 52 -15.43 8.77 -16.03
N LYS A 53 -14.79 8.69 -17.20
CA LYS A 53 -14.35 7.41 -17.79
C LYS A 53 -13.41 6.67 -16.86
N GLU A 54 -12.39 7.33 -16.32
CA GLU A 54 -11.46 6.73 -15.35
C GLU A 54 -12.17 6.27 -14.08
N ARG A 55 -13.15 7.04 -13.57
CA ARG A 55 -13.94 6.66 -12.41
C ARG A 55 -14.73 5.37 -12.67
N LEU A 56 -15.38 5.26 -13.83
CA LEU A 56 -16.17 4.08 -14.20
C LEU A 56 -15.29 2.84 -14.43
N ASP A 57 -14.15 2.99 -15.09
CA ASP A 57 -13.21 1.89 -15.32
C ASP A 57 -12.62 1.39 -13.99
N ASN A 58 -12.24 2.31 -13.10
CA ASN A 58 -11.78 1.97 -11.75
C ASN A 58 -12.88 1.29 -10.92
N ALA A 59 -14.13 1.75 -11.03
CA ALA A 59 -15.27 1.15 -10.33
C ALA A 59 -15.47 -0.30 -10.78
N LYS A 60 -15.50 -0.56 -12.09
CA LYS A 60 -15.62 -1.91 -12.67
C LYS A 60 -14.52 -2.85 -12.21
N GLN A 61 -13.27 -2.38 -12.21
CA GLN A 61 -12.13 -3.18 -11.76
C GLN A 61 -12.17 -3.45 -10.25
N SER A 62 -12.68 -2.49 -9.47
CA SER A 62 -12.77 -2.63 -8.01
C SER A 62 -13.97 -3.44 -7.53
N ASP A 63 -15.01 -3.62 -8.35
CA ASP A 63 -16.28 -4.25 -7.92
C ASP A 63 -16.08 -5.64 -7.32
N TRP A 64 -15.16 -6.42 -7.90
CA TRP A 64 -14.76 -7.75 -7.43
C TRP A 64 -14.14 -7.77 -6.03
N TYR A 65 -13.57 -6.65 -5.59
CA TYR A 65 -12.87 -6.53 -4.32
C TYR A 65 -13.63 -5.67 -3.30
N ASN A 66 -14.73 -5.05 -3.69
CA ASN A 66 -15.51 -4.15 -2.83
C ASN A 66 -16.43 -4.90 -1.86
N TYR A 67 -16.66 -6.20 -2.07
CA TYR A 67 -17.67 -6.96 -1.34
C TYR A 67 -17.15 -8.31 -0.88
N ALA A 68 -17.70 -8.79 0.23
CA ALA A 68 -17.58 -10.17 0.68
C ALA A 68 -18.98 -10.77 0.90
N ILE A 69 -19.07 -12.10 0.88
CA ILE A 69 -20.29 -12.80 1.24
C ILE A 69 -20.15 -13.28 2.68
N VAL A 70 -20.98 -12.76 3.58
CA VAL A 70 -21.01 -13.13 5.01
C VAL A 70 -22.39 -13.68 5.29
N ASN A 71 -22.49 -14.96 5.68
CA ASN A 71 -23.76 -15.64 5.94
C ASN A 71 -24.78 -15.49 4.79
N ASN A 72 -24.33 -15.66 3.55
CA ASN A 72 -25.11 -15.48 2.30
C ASN A 72 -25.59 -14.04 2.02
N ILE A 73 -25.12 -13.05 2.78
CA ILE A 73 -25.40 -11.63 2.55
C ILE A 73 -24.18 -10.99 1.90
N ARG A 74 -24.39 -10.22 0.82
CA ARG A 74 -23.34 -9.44 0.16
C ARG A 74 -23.07 -8.17 0.96
N GLU A 75 -21.98 -8.18 1.71
CA GLU A 75 -21.55 -7.07 2.56
C GLU A 75 -20.46 -6.25 1.89
N LYS A 76 -20.49 -4.93 2.10
CA LYS A 76 -19.49 -4.01 1.56
C LYS A 76 -18.26 -3.97 2.47
N LEU A 77 -17.07 -4.11 1.88
CA LEU A 77 -15.81 -4.03 2.61
C LEU A 77 -15.40 -2.57 2.88
N GLY A 78 -14.75 -2.35 4.02
CA GLY A 78 -14.24 -1.04 4.42
C GLY A 78 -13.04 -0.61 3.56
N ASN A 79 -11.91 -1.29 3.71
CA ASN A 79 -10.73 -1.07 2.88
C ASN A 79 -10.24 -2.41 2.29
N PHE A 80 -10.22 -2.50 0.97
CA PHE A 80 -9.72 -3.66 0.22
C PHE A 80 -8.39 -3.35 -0.50
N ARG A 81 -7.90 -2.10 -0.40
CA ARG A 81 -6.65 -1.67 -1.01
C ARG A 81 -5.59 -1.56 0.07
N LEU A 82 -4.50 -2.29 -0.10
CA LEU A 82 -3.32 -2.13 0.72
C LEU A 82 -2.71 -0.75 0.51
N GLU A 83 -2.15 -0.19 1.58
CA GLU A 83 -1.41 1.08 1.50
C GLU A 83 -0.23 0.92 0.51
N PRO A 84 -0.05 1.85 -0.44
CA PRO A 84 1.14 1.84 -1.28
C PRO A 84 2.39 2.13 -0.44
N PRO A 85 3.58 1.68 -0.88
CA PRO A 85 4.83 2.00 -0.21
C PRO A 85 5.04 3.52 -0.14
N GLN A 86 5.40 4.02 1.03
CA GLN A 86 5.55 5.46 1.27
C GLN A 86 6.45 5.74 2.47
N LEU A 87 6.90 6.98 2.61
CA LEU A 87 7.57 7.42 3.84
C LEU A 87 6.54 7.56 4.97
N PHE A 88 6.87 7.03 6.13
CA PHE A 88 5.98 7.06 7.28
C PHE A 88 5.85 8.46 7.85
N ARG A 89 4.62 8.91 8.01
CA ARG A 89 4.28 10.20 8.62
C ARG A 89 3.59 9.96 9.95
N GLY A 90 4.37 9.66 10.97
CA GLY A 90 3.86 9.57 12.34
C GLY A 90 3.38 10.94 12.85
N ARG A 91 2.44 10.94 13.80
CA ARG A 91 1.94 12.18 14.43
C ARG A 91 2.92 12.66 15.50
N GLY A 92 3.02 13.98 15.70
CA GLY A 92 3.93 14.57 16.69
C GLY A 92 5.40 14.23 16.44
N GLU A 93 6.17 13.99 17.51
CA GLU A 93 7.59 13.62 17.44
C GLU A 93 7.82 12.11 17.32
N HIS A 94 7.01 11.42 16.53
CA HIS A 94 7.10 9.96 16.41
C HIS A 94 8.51 9.53 15.94
N PRO A 95 9.20 8.60 16.64
CA PRO A 95 10.60 8.29 16.39
C PRO A 95 10.85 7.65 15.01
N LYS A 96 9.86 6.91 14.48
CA LYS A 96 9.93 6.26 13.16
C LYS A 96 9.54 7.14 11.96
N GLN A 97 9.15 8.40 12.16
CA GLN A 97 8.74 9.26 11.04
C GLN A 97 9.89 9.40 10.01
N GLY A 98 9.59 9.33 8.72
CA GLY A 98 10.58 9.35 7.64
C GLY A 98 11.16 7.98 7.26
N MET A 99 10.90 6.92 8.03
CA MET A 99 11.25 5.56 7.60
C MET A 99 10.37 5.10 6.42
N LEU A 100 10.87 4.15 5.62
CA LEU A 100 10.14 3.60 4.49
C LEU A 100 9.15 2.52 4.97
N LYS A 101 7.85 2.77 4.78
CA LYS A 101 6.83 1.70 4.74
C LYS A 101 7.01 0.95 3.43
N LYS A 102 7.42 -0.32 3.51
CA LYS A 102 7.67 -1.16 2.34
C LYS A 102 6.36 -1.57 1.67
N ARG A 103 6.46 -2.08 0.45
CA ARG A 103 5.33 -2.69 -0.23
C ARG A 103 4.98 -3.99 0.49
N THR A 104 3.71 -4.13 0.86
CA THR A 104 3.17 -5.41 1.33
C THR A 104 3.00 -6.35 0.14
N PHE A 105 3.55 -7.55 0.26
CA PHE A 105 3.41 -8.64 -0.71
C PHE A 105 2.44 -9.71 -0.17
N PRO A 106 1.83 -10.54 -1.05
CA PRO A 106 0.91 -11.60 -0.64
C PRO A 106 1.45 -12.53 0.45
N GLU A 107 2.76 -12.79 0.44
CA GLU A 107 3.46 -13.64 1.42
C GLU A 107 3.48 -13.06 2.84
N SER A 108 3.03 -11.81 3.01
CA SER A 108 2.86 -11.15 4.30
C SER A 108 1.38 -10.96 4.68
N VAL A 109 0.45 -11.46 3.85
CA VAL A 109 -0.99 -11.32 4.05
C VAL A 109 -1.60 -12.68 4.40
N GLY A 110 -2.19 -12.77 5.59
CA GLY A 110 -3.06 -13.88 5.98
C GLY A 110 -4.49 -13.62 5.52
N ILE A 111 -5.18 -14.64 5.03
CA ILE A 111 -6.59 -14.58 4.62
C ILE A 111 -7.43 -15.37 5.61
N ASN A 112 -8.50 -14.76 6.13
CA ASN A 112 -9.52 -15.46 6.89
C ASN A 112 -10.77 -15.62 6.05
N ILE A 113 -11.21 -16.86 5.86
CA ILE A 113 -12.32 -17.20 4.99
C ILE A 113 -13.05 -18.44 5.52
N SER A 114 -14.27 -18.73 5.08
CA SER A 114 -14.95 -19.98 5.43
C SER A 114 -14.23 -21.20 4.85
N GLU A 115 -14.25 -22.33 5.56
CA GLU A 115 -13.70 -23.62 5.10
C GLU A 115 -14.28 -24.09 3.76
N LEU A 116 -15.53 -23.73 3.47
CA LEU A 116 -16.23 -24.13 2.25
C LEU A 116 -16.09 -23.12 1.11
N ALA A 117 -15.48 -21.96 1.37
CA ALA A 117 -15.36 -20.90 0.38
C ALA A 117 -14.10 -21.07 -0.48
N CYS A 118 -14.18 -20.58 -1.71
CA CYS A 118 -13.04 -20.57 -2.61
C CYS A 118 -12.01 -19.53 -2.13
N VAL A 119 -10.78 -19.97 -1.85
CA VAL A 119 -9.67 -19.08 -1.50
C VAL A 119 -9.40 -18.10 -2.65
N PRO A 120 -9.30 -16.77 -2.39
CA PRO A 120 -9.04 -15.79 -3.43
C PRO A 120 -7.74 -16.08 -4.18
N ARG A 121 -7.77 -16.01 -5.52
CA ARG A 121 -6.56 -16.19 -6.34
C ARG A 121 -5.76 -14.90 -6.41
N LEU A 122 -4.43 -15.03 -6.43
CA LEU A 122 -3.52 -13.93 -6.72
C LEU A 122 -3.52 -13.63 -8.22
N ASN A 123 -4.02 -12.46 -8.58
CA ASN A 123 -4.09 -12.02 -9.97
C ASN A 123 -2.84 -11.22 -10.35
N GLY A 124 -2.21 -11.55 -11.48
CA GLY A 124 -1.08 -10.81 -12.03
C GLY A 124 0.26 -10.99 -11.30
N MET A 125 0.36 -11.97 -10.40
CA MET A 125 1.59 -12.28 -9.64
C MET A 125 1.90 -13.79 -9.69
N PRO A 126 2.35 -14.34 -10.83
CA PRO A 126 2.73 -15.75 -10.93
C PRO A 126 3.87 -16.10 -9.96
N GLY A 127 3.77 -17.25 -9.30
CA GLY A 127 4.78 -17.72 -8.33
C GLY A 127 4.62 -17.17 -6.91
N HIS A 128 3.65 -16.30 -6.66
CA HIS A 128 3.33 -15.80 -5.34
C HIS A 128 2.25 -16.63 -4.65
N ALA A 129 2.22 -16.58 -3.32
CA ALA A 129 1.21 -17.22 -2.48
C ALA A 129 0.80 -16.34 -1.30
N TRP A 130 -0.40 -16.56 -0.78
CA TRP A 130 -0.79 -15.98 0.51
C TRP A 130 0.09 -16.53 1.62
N LYS A 131 0.27 -15.75 2.69
CA LYS A 131 1.02 -16.18 3.86
C LYS A 131 0.38 -17.40 4.50
N ASP A 132 -0.89 -17.25 4.89
CA ASP A 132 -1.68 -18.23 5.63
C ASP A 132 -3.14 -18.14 5.19
N ILE A 133 -3.85 -19.27 5.19
CA ILE A 133 -5.30 -19.34 5.06
C ILE A 133 -5.85 -19.88 6.37
N VAL A 134 -6.72 -19.13 7.02
CA VAL A 134 -7.36 -19.52 8.29
C VAL A 134 -8.87 -19.44 8.19
N HIS A 135 -9.53 -20.10 9.13
CA HIS A 135 -10.98 -20.26 9.17
C HIS A 135 -11.51 -19.91 10.57
N GLU A 136 -11.27 -18.67 11.00
CA GLU A 136 -11.67 -18.17 12.32
C GLU A 136 -13.03 -17.48 12.25
N ASN A 137 -14.05 -18.11 12.82
CA ASN A 137 -15.41 -17.59 12.85
C ASN A 137 -15.72 -16.70 14.07
N SER A 138 -14.76 -16.53 14.99
CA SER A 138 -14.86 -15.67 16.17
C SER A 138 -14.41 -14.22 15.91
N VAL A 139 -13.91 -13.93 14.70
CA VAL A 139 -13.37 -12.62 14.31
C VAL A 139 -14.09 -12.07 13.08
N GLN A 140 -13.95 -10.77 12.82
CA GLN A 140 -14.63 -10.09 11.72
C GLN A 140 -13.71 -9.69 10.56
N TRP A 141 -12.39 -9.83 10.71
CA TRP A 141 -11.43 -9.49 9.66
C TRP A 141 -11.36 -10.61 8.61
N ILE A 142 -11.13 -10.21 7.35
CA ILE A 142 -11.04 -11.13 6.20
C ILE A 142 -9.60 -11.27 5.67
N ALA A 143 -8.75 -10.29 5.98
CA ALA A 143 -7.33 -10.33 5.71
C ALA A 143 -6.60 -9.68 6.89
N ASN A 144 -5.36 -10.10 7.11
CA ASN A 144 -4.47 -9.41 8.02
C ASN A 144 -3.07 -9.34 7.42
N PHE A 145 -2.28 -8.35 7.84
CA PHE A 145 -0.88 -8.25 7.44
C PHE A 145 -0.10 -7.40 8.44
N GLN A 146 1.23 -7.53 8.39
CA GLN A 146 2.14 -6.64 9.09
C GLN A 146 2.83 -5.73 8.08
N ASP A 147 2.91 -4.42 8.35
CA ASP A 147 3.51 -3.46 7.42
C ASP A 147 5.05 -3.39 7.52
N GLY A 148 5.62 -4.17 8.44
CA GLY A 148 7.06 -4.30 8.69
C GLY A 148 7.71 -3.05 9.28
N LEU A 149 6.93 -1.99 9.58
CA LEU A 149 7.42 -0.77 10.21
C LEU A 149 6.90 -0.64 11.63
N LEU A 150 5.59 -0.77 11.80
CA LEU A 150 4.93 -0.91 13.08
C LEU A 150 4.72 -2.41 13.30
N GLU A 151 5.05 -2.92 14.48
CA GLU A 151 4.83 -4.33 14.85
C GLU A 151 3.34 -4.61 15.12
N GLU A 152 2.47 -3.81 14.51
CA GLU A 152 1.02 -3.86 14.65
C GLU A 152 0.44 -4.65 13.48
N THR A 153 -0.43 -5.60 13.79
CA THR A 153 -1.24 -6.29 12.80
C THR A 153 -2.32 -5.36 12.28
N LYS A 154 -2.43 -5.25 10.97
CA LYS A 154 -3.49 -4.52 10.25
C LYS A 154 -4.51 -5.48 9.67
N TYR A 155 -5.72 -4.98 9.47
CA TYR A 155 -6.88 -5.71 8.94
C TYR A 155 -7.54 -4.95 7.79
#